data_AF-A0A972C7L9-F1
#
_entry.id   AF-A0A972C7L9-F1
#
_cell.length_a   1.000
_cell.length_b   1.000
_cell.length_c   1.000
_cell.angle_alpha   90.00
_cell.angle_beta   90.00
_cell.angle_gamma   90.00
#
_symmetry.space_group_name_H-M   'P 1'
#
loop_
_entity.id
_entity.type
_entity.pdbx_description
1 polymer ?
#
loop_
_entity_poly.entity_id
_entity_poly.type
_entity_poly.pdbx_seq_one_letter_code
_entity_poly.pdbx_strand_id
1 'polypeptide(L)'
;MIKEKFAQLISKRLSLEINDDFGLEEVWEKEISILTENLDKTISYILNDCPDEEFYWMSEVFEEIVQKVQSMDFINAIKERLKKVTNEKYYKDIEQEIEDAIDYLE
;
A
#
# COMPACT_ATOMS: atom_id res chain seq x y z
N MET A 1 3.39 10.08 -13.27
CA MET A 1 2.21 10.15 -12.37
C MET A 1 2.37 9.12 -11.25
N ILE A 2 1.67 9.22 -10.11
CA ILE A 2 1.84 8.27 -8.99
C ILE A 2 1.69 6.82 -9.44
N LYS A 3 0.68 6.54 -10.27
CA LYS A 3 0.43 5.27 -10.96
C LYS A 3 1.66 4.68 -11.66
N GLU A 4 2.31 5.45 -12.54
CA GLU A 4 3.45 4.95 -13.32
C GLU A 4 4.67 4.66 -12.43
N LYS A 5 4.92 5.52 -11.43
CA LYS A 5 6.01 5.30 -10.47
C LYS A 5 5.75 4.04 -9.64
N PHE A 6 4.50 3.87 -9.20
CA PHE A 6 4.10 2.75 -8.36
C PHE A 6 4.14 1.42 -9.12
N ALA A 7 3.58 1.36 -10.32
CA ALA A 7 3.66 0.17 -11.17
C ALA A 7 5.11 -0.28 -11.45
N GLN A 8 6.03 0.68 -11.66
CA GLN A 8 7.46 0.38 -11.81
C GLN A 8 8.07 -0.17 -10.52
N LEU A 9 7.68 0.36 -9.37
CA LEU A 9 8.16 -0.09 -8.08
C LEU A 9 7.67 -1.51 -7.74
N ILE A 10 6.39 -1.80 -7.99
CA ILE A 10 5.84 -3.16 -7.84
C ILE A 10 6.52 -4.14 -8.80
N SER A 11 6.83 -3.72 -10.03
CA SER A 11 7.62 -4.55 -10.95
C SER A 11 9.02 -4.85 -10.41
N LYS A 12 9.68 -3.88 -9.76
CA LYS A 12 10.97 -4.11 -9.07
C LYS A 12 10.79 -5.12 -7.93
N ARG A 13 9.77 -4.92 -7.08
CA ARG A 13 9.43 -5.79 -5.96
C ARG A 13 9.30 -7.25 -6.39
N LEU A 14 8.52 -7.49 -7.44
CA LEU A 14 8.26 -8.83 -8.00
C LEU A 14 9.48 -9.48 -8.67
N SER A 15 10.53 -8.71 -8.97
CA SER A 15 11.78 -9.21 -9.55
C SER A 15 12.86 -9.55 -8.53
N LEU A 16 12.61 -9.27 -7.24
CA LEU A 16 13.56 -9.57 -6.17
C LEU A 16 13.66 -11.10 -5.96
N GLU A 17 14.86 -11.55 -5.58
CA GLU A 17 15.05 -12.92 -5.11
C GLU A 17 14.37 -13.09 -3.75
N ILE A 18 13.88 -14.29 -3.46
CA ILE A 18 13.04 -14.55 -2.26
C ILE A 18 13.72 -14.20 -0.92
N ASN A 19 15.05 -14.13 -0.88
CA ASN A 19 15.83 -13.82 0.33
C ASN A 19 16.61 -12.49 0.20
N ASP A 20 16.22 -11.61 -0.73
CA ASP A 20 16.82 -10.29 -0.88
C ASP A 20 16.15 -9.29 0.06
N ASP A 21 16.35 -9.48 1.37
CA ASP A 21 15.76 -8.65 2.42
C ASP A 21 16.16 -7.17 2.25
N PHE A 22 17.41 -6.91 1.86
CA PHE A 22 17.89 -5.55 1.61
C PHE A 22 17.19 -4.89 0.42
N GLY A 23 17.01 -5.64 -0.68
CA GLY A 23 16.27 -5.16 -1.84
C GLY A 23 14.80 -4.89 -1.53
N LEU A 24 14.21 -5.68 -0.64
CA LEU A 24 12.83 -5.52 -0.18
C LEU A 24 12.67 -4.27 0.69
N GLU A 25 13.55 -4.07 1.68
CA GLU A 25 13.58 -2.85 2.51
C GLU A 25 13.69 -1.59 1.64
N GLU A 26 14.58 -1.58 0.64
CA GLU A 26 14.68 -0.45 -0.29
C GLU A 26 13.40 -0.17 -1.09
N VAL A 27 12.63 -1.21 -1.40
CA VAL A 27 11.35 -1.07 -2.12
C VAL A 27 10.33 -0.44 -1.19
N TRP A 28 10.17 -0.97 0.03
CA TRP A 28 9.24 -0.44 1.02
C TRP A 28 9.55 1.01 1.40
N GLU A 29 10.81 1.38 1.60
CA GLU A 29 11.19 2.77 1.87
C GLU A 29 10.77 3.74 0.75
N LYS A 30 10.98 3.34 -0.51
CA LYS A 30 10.59 4.14 -1.67
C LYS A 30 9.08 4.22 -1.81
N GLU A 31 8.40 3.13 -1.51
CA GLU A 31 6.95 3.03 -1.52
C GLU A 31 6.32 3.99 -0.51
N ILE A 32 6.73 3.90 0.75
CA ILE A 32 6.32 4.81 1.82
C ILE A 32 6.63 6.26 1.43
N SER A 33 7.82 6.54 0.88
CA SER A 33 8.17 7.89 0.44
C SER A 33 7.23 8.43 -0.65
N ILE A 34 6.86 7.63 -1.65
CA ILE A 34 5.98 8.05 -2.74
C ILE A 34 4.55 8.27 -2.23
N LEU A 35 4.04 7.32 -1.43
CA LEU A 35 2.66 7.32 -0.96
C LEU A 35 2.40 8.41 0.09
N THR A 36 3.43 8.80 0.85
CA THR A 36 3.35 9.86 1.87
C THR A 36 3.74 11.25 1.36
N GLU A 37 4.29 11.38 0.15
CA GLU A 37 4.65 12.67 -0.46
C GLU A 37 3.43 13.59 -0.65
N ASN A 38 2.30 13.01 -1.07
CA ASN A 38 1.06 13.74 -1.27
C ASN A 38 -0.15 12.83 -1.03
N LEU A 39 -0.69 12.89 0.19
CA LEU A 39 -1.72 11.95 0.63
C LEU A 39 -3.01 12.04 -0.19
N ASP A 40 -3.42 13.24 -0.61
CA ASP A 40 -4.63 13.43 -1.44
C ASP A 40 -4.52 12.69 -2.79
N LYS A 41 -3.36 12.80 -3.44
CA LYS A 41 -3.10 12.07 -4.70
C LYS A 41 -3.02 10.56 -4.47
N THR A 42 -2.46 10.13 -3.34
CA THR A 42 -2.41 8.72 -2.95
C THR A 42 -3.81 8.15 -2.71
N ILE A 43 -4.66 8.84 -1.96
CA ILE A 43 -6.06 8.44 -1.74
C ILE A 43 -6.82 8.39 -3.06
N SER A 44 -6.65 9.40 -3.91
CA SER A 44 -7.26 9.42 -5.25
C SER A 44 -6.81 8.22 -6.09
N TYR A 45 -5.52 7.88 -6.04
CA TYR A 45 -4.96 6.72 -6.72
C TYR A 45 -5.57 5.40 -6.22
N ILE A 46 -5.56 5.19 -4.91
CA ILE A 46 -6.09 4.00 -4.24
C ILE A 46 -7.55 3.77 -4.63
N LEU A 47 -8.38 4.81 -4.62
CA LEU A 47 -9.82 4.68 -4.85
C LEU A 47 -10.22 4.47 -6.32
N ASN A 48 -9.43 4.99 -7.27
CA ASN A 48 -9.86 5.13 -8.67
C ASN A 48 -8.99 4.37 -9.68
N ASP A 49 -7.69 4.22 -9.42
CA ASP A 49 -6.72 3.82 -10.44
C ASP A 49 -5.89 2.58 -10.06
N CYS A 50 -5.86 2.21 -8.78
CA CYS A 50 -5.02 1.15 -8.23
C CYS A 50 -5.59 -0.26 -8.52
N PRO A 51 -4.90 -1.11 -9.30
CA PRO A 51 -5.28 -2.50 -9.53
C PRO A 51 -5.26 -3.34 -8.24
N ASP A 52 -6.01 -4.45 -8.21
CA ASP A 52 -6.07 -5.35 -7.03
C ASP A 52 -4.68 -5.88 -6.63
N GLU A 53 -3.83 -6.25 -7.60
CA GLU A 53 -2.47 -6.75 -7.32
C GLU A 53 -1.55 -5.67 -6.76
N GLU A 54 -1.62 -4.45 -7.29
CA GLU A 54 -0.82 -3.34 -6.77
C GLU A 54 -1.29 -2.94 -5.38
N PHE A 55 -2.60 -2.98 -5.11
CA PHE A 55 -3.15 -2.72 -3.78
C PHE A 55 -2.76 -3.80 -2.77
N TYR A 56 -2.69 -5.07 -3.20
CA TYR A 56 -2.19 -6.16 -2.38
C TYR A 56 -0.73 -5.97 -1.96
N TRP A 57 0.15 -5.62 -2.90
CA TRP A 57 1.55 -5.36 -2.52
C TRP A 57 1.71 -4.08 -1.73
N MET A 58 0.83 -3.09 -1.93
CA MET A 58 0.80 -1.86 -1.16
C MET A 58 0.50 -2.07 0.32
N SER A 59 -0.28 -3.13 0.65
CA SER A 59 -0.72 -3.32 2.03
C SER A 59 0.43 -3.65 2.98
N GLU A 60 1.54 -4.17 2.47
CA GLU A 60 2.74 -4.53 3.26
C GLU A 60 3.39 -3.35 4.01
N VAL A 61 3.04 -2.11 3.65
CA VAL A 61 3.59 -0.91 4.29
C VAL A 61 2.50 -0.03 4.93
N PHE A 62 1.29 -0.56 5.14
CA PHE A 62 0.20 0.22 5.69
C PHE A 62 0.47 0.67 7.13
N GLU A 63 1.08 -0.16 7.96
CA GLU A 63 1.48 0.21 9.32
C GLU A 63 2.37 1.45 9.33
N GLU A 64 3.45 1.46 8.52
CA GLU A 64 4.39 2.58 8.44
C GLU A 64 3.74 3.84 7.87
N ILE A 65 2.88 3.69 6.86
CA ILE A 65 2.15 4.82 6.29
C ILE A 65 1.23 5.42 7.36
N VAL A 66 0.42 4.61 8.03
CA VAL A 66 -0.52 5.07 9.07
C VAL A 66 0.23 5.73 10.21
N GLN A 67 1.29 5.08 10.71
CA GLN A 67 2.14 5.62 11.75
C GLN A 67 2.69 7.01 11.38
N LYS A 68 3.08 7.19 10.11
CA LYS A 68 3.70 8.44 9.63
C LYS A 68 2.71 9.55 9.33
N VAL A 69 1.55 9.24 8.74
CA VAL A 69 0.60 10.27 8.27
C VAL A 69 -0.55 10.53 9.24
N GLN A 70 -0.83 9.60 10.17
CA GLN A 70 -1.86 9.72 11.21
C GLN A 70 -3.21 10.20 10.64
N SER A 71 -3.66 9.57 9.55
CA SER A 71 -4.81 10.05 8.76
C SER A 71 -5.94 9.04 8.73
N MET A 72 -7.06 9.41 9.34
CA MET A 72 -8.31 8.64 9.23
C MET A 72 -8.86 8.63 7.80
N ASP A 73 -8.58 9.66 6.98
CA ASP A 73 -8.98 9.69 5.57
C ASP A 73 -8.26 8.61 4.75
N PHE A 74 -6.99 8.35 5.05
CA PHE A 74 -6.26 7.24 4.45
C PHE A 74 -6.84 5.89 4.86
N ILE A 75 -7.10 5.67 6.16
CA ILE A 75 -7.76 4.45 6.68
C ILE A 75 -9.11 4.22 6.00
N ASN A 76 -9.93 5.26 5.88
CA ASN A 76 -11.22 5.16 5.21
C ASN A 76 -11.03 4.82 3.72
N ALA A 77 -10.04 5.40 3.04
CA ALA A 77 -9.77 5.12 1.64
C ALA A 77 -9.37 3.66 1.40
N ILE A 78 -8.46 3.09 2.20
CA ILE A 78 -8.03 1.69 2.06
C ILE A 78 -9.17 0.72 2.40
N LYS A 79 -10.00 1.03 3.41
CA LYS A 79 -11.22 0.25 3.72
C LYS A 79 -12.25 0.28 2.60
N GLU A 80 -12.51 1.45 2.02
CA GLU A 80 -13.41 1.55 0.87
C GLU A 80 -12.86 0.85 -0.37
N ARG A 81 -11.53 0.85 -0.55
CA ARG A 81 -10.89 0.13 -1.64
C ARG A 81 -10.95 -1.39 -1.46
N LEU A 82 -10.77 -1.89 -0.25
CA LEU A 82 -10.85 -3.32 0.09
C LEU A 82 -12.18 -3.94 -0.34
N LYS A 83 -13.30 -3.22 -0.15
CA LYS A 83 -14.65 -3.69 -0.56
C LYS A 83 -14.78 -4.00 -2.06
N LYS A 84 -13.87 -3.48 -2.89
CA LYS A 84 -13.85 -3.69 -4.34
C LYS A 84 -12.87 -4.78 -4.77
N VAL A 85 -12.05 -5.32 -3.86
CA VAL A 85 -11.10 -6.41 -4.16
C VAL A 85 -11.89 -7.68 -4.42
N THR A 86 -11.63 -8.31 -5.56
CA THR A 86 -12.38 -9.50 -6.01
C THR A 86 -11.63 -10.81 -5.78
N ASN A 87 -10.30 -10.74 -5.61
CA ASN A 87 -9.48 -11.89 -5.29
C ASN A 87 -9.58 -12.20 -3.78
N GLU A 88 -10.11 -13.37 -3.42
CA GLU A 88 -10.35 -13.75 -2.02
C GLU A 88 -9.06 -13.84 -1.20
N LYS A 89 -7.94 -14.30 -1.79
CA LYS A 89 -6.66 -14.35 -1.08
C LYS A 89 -6.20 -12.94 -0.76
N TYR A 90 -6.17 -12.06 -1.76
CA TYR A 90 -5.77 -10.66 -1.55
C TYR A 90 -6.68 -9.97 -0.54
N TYR A 91 -8.00 -10.20 -0.61
CA TYR A 91 -8.93 -9.62 0.35
C TYR A 91 -8.54 -9.96 1.80
N LYS A 92 -8.31 -11.25 2.10
CA LYS A 92 -8.00 -11.70 3.46
C LYS A 92 -6.67 -11.16 3.97
N ASP A 93 -5.65 -11.20 3.12
CA ASP A 93 -4.32 -10.70 3.48
C ASP A 93 -4.39 -9.18 3.73
N ILE A 94 -5.00 -8.41 2.83
CA ILE A 94 -5.12 -6.94 2.97
C ILE A 94 -6.02 -6.56 4.16
N GLU A 95 -7.08 -7.31 4.43
CA GLU A 95 -7.96 -7.06 5.58
C GLU A 95 -7.17 -7.11 6.89
N GLN A 96 -6.30 -8.12 7.05
CA GLN A 96 -5.42 -8.24 8.20
C GLN A 96 -4.44 -7.06 8.29
N GLU A 97 -3.75 -6.71 7.20
CA GLU A 97 -2.81 -5.56 7.17
C GLU A 97 -3.51 -4.24 7.55
N ILE A 98 -4.77 -4.05 7.15
CA ILE A 98 -5.55 -2.87 7.54
C ILE A 98 -5.89 -2.90 9.03
N GLU A 99 -6.24 -4.06 9.58
CA GLU A 99 -6.51 -4.21 11.02
C GLU A 99 -5.27 -3.88 11.85
N ASP A 100 -4.12 -4.43 11.47
CA ASP A 100 -2.85 -4.20 12.16
C ASP A 100 -2.42 -2.72 12.05
N ALA A 101 -2.57 -2.10 10.87
CA ALA A 101 -2.23 -0.70 10.68
C ALA A 101 -3.07 0.27 11.53
N ILE A 102 -4.32 -0.08 11.89
CA ILE A 102 -5.16 0.78 12.73
C ILE A 102 -4.60 0.92 14.15
N ASP A 103 -3.90 -0.09 14.66
CA ASP A 103 -3.29 -0.05 15.99
C ASP A 103 -2.17 1.01 16.09
N TYR A 104 -1.67 1.50 14.96
CA TYR A 104 -0.67 2.57 14.89
C TYR A 104 -1.27 3.97 14.72
N LEU A 105 -2.60 4.11 14.71
CA LEU A 105 -3.28 5.40 14.70
C LEU A 105 -3.42 5.94 16.14
N GLU A 106 -2.82 7.11 16.40
CA GLU A 106 -2.79 7.79 17.72
C GLU A 106 -3.94 8.80 17.95
#